data_AF-A0A7X8HKA4-F1
#
_entry.id   AF-A0A7X8HKA4-F1
#
_cell.length_a   1.000
_cell.length_b   1.000
_cell.length_c   1.000
_cell.angle_alpha   90.00
_cell.angle_beta   90.00
_cell.angle_gamma   90.00
#
_symmetry.space_group_name_H-M   'P 1'
#
loop_
_entity.id
_entity.type
_entity.pdbx_description
1 polymer ?
#
loop_
_entity_poly.entity_id
_entity_poly.type
_entity_poly.pdbx_seq_one_letter_code
_entity_poly.pdbx_strand_id
1 'polypeptide(L)' 'MRLGIWEIVLILLLALVLFGGKKLEGVGKALGKSIKDFKNELSDDDKSEEKDEDK' A
#
# COMPACT_ATOMS: atom_id res chain seq x y z
N MET A 1 -12.04 0.36 -26.68
CA MET A 1 -11.94 1.58 -25.85
C MET A 1 -11.22 1.20 -24.58
N ARG A 2 -10.01 1.71 -24.34
CA ARG A 2 -9.27 1.45 -23.11
C ARG A 2 -9.66 2.53 -22.11
N LEU A 3 -10.00 2.13 -20.89
CA LEU A 3 -10.20 3.07 -19.79
C LEU A 3 -8.92 3.89 -19.63
N GLY A 4 -8.98 5.16 -19.97
CA GLY A 4 -7.89 6.10 -19.78
C GLY A 4 -7.70 6.41 -18.31
N ILE A 5 -6.53 6.97 -17.99
CA ILE A 5 -6.21 7.47 -16.65
C ILE A 5 -7.31 8.46 -16.18
N TRP A 6 -7.88 9.24 -17.10
CA TRP A 6 -8.96 10.17 -16.85
C TRP A 6 -10.25 9.49 -16.36
N GLU A 7 -10.69 8.39 -17.00
CA GLU A 7 -11.86 7.66 -16.52
C GLU A 7 -11.63 7.01 -15.15
N ILE A 8 -10.43 6.47 -14.89
CA ILE A 8 -10.09 5.86 -13.60
C ILE A 8 -10.16 6.89 -12.46
N VAL A 9 -9.63 8.10 -12.68
CA VAL A 9 -9.71 9.18 -11.68
C VAL A 9 -11.16 9.57 -11.40
N LEU A 10 -11.99 9.65 -12.44
CA LEU A 10 -13.40 10.02 -12.32
C LEU A 10 -14.20 8.96 -11.53
N ILE A 11 -13.92 7.68 -11.77
CA ILE A 11 -14.49 6.56 -11.01
C ILE A 11 -14.01 6.58 -9.55
N LEU A 12 -12.72 6.83 -9.31
CA LEU A 12 -12.18 6.95 -7.96
C LEU A 12 -12.83 8.08 -7.17
N LEU A 13 -13.09 9.21 -7.83
CA LEU A 13 -13.75 10.35 -7.20
C LEU A 13 -15.19 10.01 -6.82
N LEU A 14 -15.91 9.31 -7.70
CA LEU A 14 -17.26 8.81 -7.41
C LEU A 14 -17.28 7.81 -6.25
N ALA A 15 -16.32 6.87 -6.24
CA ALA A 15 -16.15 5.91 -5.15
C ALA A 15 -15.84 6.64 -3.84
N LEU A 16 -15.01 7.68 -3.85
CA LEU A 16 -14.69 8.48 -2.67
C LEU A 16 -15.93 9.20 -2.11
N VAL A 17 -16.85 9.66 -2.96
CA VAL A 17 -18.11 10.28 -2.54
C VAL A 17 -19.04 9.24 -1.91
N LEU A 18 -19.15 8.04 -2.47
CA LEU A 18 -20.03 6.98 -1.98
C LEU A 18 -19.52 6.34 -0.67
N PHE A 19 -18.22 6.04 -0.61
CA PHE A 19 -17.60 5.39 0.54
C PHE A 19 -17.13 6.40 1.60
N GLY A 20 -16.89 7.65 1.21
CA GLY A 20 -16.30 8.68 2.05
C GLY A 20 -14.79 8.48 2.26
N GLY A 21 -14.04 9.58 2.37
CA GLY A 21 -12.59 9.53 2.60
C GLY A 21 -12.18 8.77 3.88
N LYS A 22 -13.02 8.81 4.93
CA LYS A 22 -12.76 8.13 6.21
C LYS A 22 -12.70 6.60 6.10
N LYS A 23 -13.57 5.98 5.30
CA LYS A 23 -13.54 4.52 5.12
C LYS A 23 -12.33 4.10 4.29
N LEU A 24 -12.02 4.87 3.24
CA LEU A 24 -10.86 4.60 2.38
C LEU A 24 -9.53 4.76 3.14
N GLU A 25 -9.42 5.79 3.99
CA GLU A 25 -8.26 5.95 4.89
C GLU A 25 -8.11 4.79 5.87
N GLY A 26 -9.22 4.31 6.46
CA GLY A 26 -9.18 3.18 7.39
C GLY A 26 -8.67 1.90 6.73
N VAL A 27 -9.21 1.57 5.55
CA VAL A 27 -8.77 0.40 4.76
C VAL A 27 -7.33 0.56 4.28
N GLY A 28 -6.96 1.74 3.78
CA GLY A 28 -5.60 2.03 3.32
C GLY A 28 -4.57 1.92 4.45
N LYS A 29 -4.88 2.42 5.65
CA LYS A 29 -4.00 2.28 6.83
C LYS A 29 -3.84 0.82 7.25
N ALA A 30 -4.92 0.05 7.25
CA ALA A 30 -4.87 -1.39 7.60
C ALA A 30 -4.04 -2.18 6.58
N LEU A 31 -4.32 -2.02 5.28
CA LEU A 31 -3.57 -2.69 4.20
C LEU A 31 -2.11 -2.25 4.17
N GLY A 32 -1.84 -0.95 4.34
CA GLY A 32 -0.49 -0.41 4.37
C GLY A 32 0.33 -0.94 5.55
N LYS A 33 -0.30 -1.11 6.72
CA LYS A 33 0.34 -1.74 7.87
C LYS A 33 0.67 -3.21 7.58
N SER A 34 -0.28 -3.98 7.06
CA SER A 34 -0.05 -5.38 6.69
C SER A 34 1.04 -5.56 5.63
N ILE A 35 1.08 -4.70 4.60
CA ILE A 35 2.15 -4.71 3.59
C ILE A 35 3.50 -4.32 4.17
N LYS A 36 3.53 -3.36 5.10
CA LYS A 36 4.76 -2.96 5.80
C LYS A 36 5.30 -4.08 6.67
N ASP A 37 4.44 -4.72 7.45
CA ASP A 37 4.80 -5.84 8.32
C ASP A 37 5.27 -7.03 7.48
N PHE A 38 4.57 -7.36 6.40
CA PHE A 38 4.96 -8.41 5.44
C PHE A 38 6.32 -8.11 4.78
N LYS A 39 6.55 -6.86 4.35
CA LYS A 39 7.84 -6.44 3.81
C LYS A 39 8.95 -6.56 4.84
N ASN A 40 8.69 -6.16 6.09
CA ASN A 40 9.67 -6.23 7.17
C ASN A 40 10.05 -7.68 7.46
N GLU A 41 9.09 -8.59 7.59
CA GLU A 41 9.38 -10.03 7.80
C GLU A 41 10.19 -10.62 6.65
N LEU A 42 9.81 -10.32 5.40
CA LEU A 42 10.58 -10.76 4.23
C LEU A 42 11.99 -10.15 4.18
N SER A 43 12.15 -8.91 4.64
CA SER A 43 13.44 -8.22 4.63
C SER A 43 14.33 -8.57 5.83
N ASP A 44 13.76 -9.03 6.95
CA ASP A 44 14.51 -9.47 8.15
C ASP A 44 15.14 -10.85 7.90
N ASP A 45 14.48 -11.70 7.10
CA ASP A 45 15.04 -12.96 6.57
C ASP A 45 16.25 -12.69 5.65
N ASP A 46 16.16 -11.68 4.77
CA ASP A 46 17.27 -11.25 3.89
C ASP A 46 18.38 -10.45 4.63
N LYS A 47 18.06 -9.70 5.70
CA LYS A 47 19.05 -8.90 6.45
C LYS A 47 19.92 -9.69 7.42
N SER A 48 19.61 -10.95 7.65
CA SER A 48 20.41 -11.83 8.49
C SER A 48 21.73 -12.27 7.81
N GLU A 49 21.94 -11.95 6.53
CA GLU A 49 23.19 -12.24 5.79
C GLU A 49 24.13 -11.03 5.58
N GLU A 50 23.76 -9.80 5.97
CA GLU A 50 24.54 -8.59 5.60
C GLU A 50 25.00 -7.72 6.79
N LYS A 51 25.26 -8.33 7.95
CA LYS A 51 25.71 -7.58 9.14
C LYS A 51 26.87 -8.18 9.93
N ASP A 52 27.83 -8.75 9.22
CA ASP A 52 29.13 -9.20 9.77
C ASP A 52 30.34 -8.72 8.93
N GLU A 53 30.32 -7.48 8.41
CA GLU A 53 31.54 -6.86 7.82
C GLU A 53 31.56 -5.33 8.04
N ASP A 54 31.63 -4.86 9.29
CA ASP A 54 32.40 -3.65 9.67
C ASP A 54 32.36 -3.43 11.21
N LYS A 55 33.11 -4.26 11.96
CA LYS A 55 33.91 -3.83 13.12
C LYS A 55 34.81 -4.92 13.69
#